data_AF-A0AA40NFJ8-F1
#
_entry.id   AF-A0AA40NFJ8-F1
#
_cell.length_a   1.000
_cell.length_b   1.000
_cell.length_c   1.000
_cell.angle_alpha   90.00
_cell.angle_beta   90.00
_cell.angle_gamma   90.00
#
_symmetry.space_group_name_H-M   'P 1'
#
loop_
_entity.id
_entity.type
_entity.pdbx_description
1 polymer ?
#
loop_
_entity_poly.entity_id
_entity_poly.type
_entity_poly.pdbx_seq_one_letter_code
_entity_poly.pdbx_strand_id
1 'polypeptide(L)'
;MSKFTDVHDLLTAYQKQARKIPPKGVYASRHRQVEVNAAHVRKIMRKRRRSVGKSNKLGCRFTAEMRVALICDMNFWALVCRSNRNQEHAS
;
A
#
# COMPACT_ATOMS: atom_id res chain seq x y z
N MET A 1 -7.27 24.29 5.04
CA MET A 1 -7.02 22.82 5.00
C MET A 1 -6.38 22.44 6.32
N SER A 2 -7.20 22.06 7.32
CA SER A 2 -6.72 21.93 8.70
C SER A 2 -5.76 20.75 8.85
N LYS A 3 -4.65 20.98 9.55
CA LYS A 3 -3.58 19.99 9.77
C LYS A 3 -4.03 18.80 10.65
N PHE A 4 -5.24 18.83 11.18
CA PHE A 4 -5.82 17.80 12.05
C PHE A 4 -6.39 16.60 11.27
N THR A 5 -6.71 16.77 9.98
CA THR A 5 -7.30 15.69 9.15
C THR A 5 -6.26 14.70 8.62
N ASP A 6 -5.04 15.13 8.32
CA ASP A 6 -4.03 14.28 7.66
C ASP A 6 -3.58 13.11 8.57
N VAL A 7 -3.32 13.36 9.86
CA VAL A 7 -2.90 12.31 10.80
C VAL A 7 -4.03 11.30 11.06
N HIS A 8 -5.27 11.77 11.19
CA HIS A 8 -6.44 10.89 11.37
C HIS A 8 -6.71 10.05 10.12
N ASP A 9 -6.58 10.63 8.93
CA ASP A 9 -6.69 9.94 7.65
C ASP A 9 -5.60 8.86 7.50
N LEU A 10 -4.36 9.17 7.91
CA LEU A 10 -3.25 8.22 7.92
C LEU A 10 -3.50 7.08 8.91
N LEU A 11 -3.93 7.37 10.15
CA LEU A 11 -4.24 6.35 11.15
C LEU A 11 -5.37 5.42 10.69
N THR A 12 -6.43 5.99 10.14
CA THR A 12 -7.57 5.23 9.60
C THR A 12 -7.13 4.34 8.42
N ALA A 13 -6.29 4.88 7.53
CA ALA A 13 -5.75 4.12 6.41
C ALA A 13 -4.85 2.96 6.89
N TYR A 14 -4.02 3.19 7.92
CA TYR A 14 -3.18 2.17 8.54
C TYR A 14 -3.99 1.01 9.12
N GLN A 15 -5.02 1.32 9.91
CA GLN A 15 -5.91 0.30 10.47
C GLN A 15 -6.63 -0.52 9.38
N LYS A 16 -7.01 0.12 8.26
CA LYS A 16 -7.62 -0.57 7.11
C LYS A 16 -6.63 -1.42 6.32
N GLN A 17 -5.33 -1.13 6.37
CA GLN A 17 -4.32 -1.86 5.60
C GLN A 17 -4.16 -3.31 6.08
N ALA A 18 -4.32 -3.58 7.38
CA ALA A 18 -4.31 -4.93 7.94
C ALA A 18 -5.42 -5.84 7.38
N ARG A 19 -6.50 -5.26 6.82
CA ARG A 19 -7.65 -6.00 6.28
C ARG A 19 -7.53 -6.39 4.81
N LYS A 20 -6.39 -6.13 4.15
CA LYS A 20 -6.16 -6.49 2.73
C LYS A 20 -5.62 -7.91 2.51
N ILE A 21 -5.57 -8.75 3.54
CA ILE A 21 -5.26 -10.17 3.35
C ILE A 21 -6.52 -10.81 2.73
N PRO A 22 -6.48 -11.29 1.48
CA PRO A 22 -7.63 -11.97 0.90
C PRO A 22 -7.95 -13.20 1.76
N PRO A 23 -9.24 -13.50 2.01
CA PRO A 23 -9.61 -14.71 2.74
C PRO A 23 -8.98 -15.93 2.05
N LYS A 24 -8.34 -16.80 2.83
CA LYS A 24 -7.78 -18.06 2.31
C LYS A 24 -8.90 -18.82 1.57
N GLY A 25 -8.67 -19.14 0.29
CA GLY A 25 -9.59 -19.97 -0.52
C GLY A 25 -10.41 -19.27 -1.61
N VAL A 26 -10.43 -17.93 -1.70
CA VAL A 26 -11.26 -17.23 -2.70
C VAL A 26 -10.78 -17.44 -4.15
N TYR A 27 -9.49 -17.76 -4.33
CA TYR A 27 -8.90 -18.11 -5.62
C TYR A 27 -8.04 -19.36 -5.45
N ALA A 28 -8.63 -20.52 -5.72
CA ALA A 28 -8.01 -21.83 -5.47
C ALA A 28 -6.72 -22.06 -6.27
N SER A 29 -6.58 -21.47 -7.47
CA SER A 29 -5.36 -21.59 -8.29
C SER A 29 -4.51 -20.33 -8.25
N ARG A 30 -3.18 -20.51 -8.29
CA ARG A 30 -2.20 -19.41 -8.37
C ARG A 30 -2.43 -18.52 -9.59
N HIS A 31 -2.79 -19.12 -10.73
CA HIS A 31 -3.10 -18.39 -11.97
C HIS A 31 -4.25 -17.40 -11.76
N ARG A 32 -5.34 -17.85 -11.11
CA ARG A 32 -6.51 -17.01 -10.82
C ARG A 32 -6.17 -15.88 -9.85
N GLN A 33 -5.32 -16.14 -8.85
CA GLN A 33 -4.85 -15.10 -7.93
C GLN A 33 -4.09 -14.00 -8.68
N VAL A 34 -3.18 -14.36 -9.57
CA VAL A 34 -2.40 -13.41 -10.38
C VAL A 34 -3.31 -12.58 -11.28
N GLU A 35 -4.25 -13.23 -11.96
CA GLU A 35 -5.21 -12.56 -12.85
C GLU A 35 -6.06 -11.53 -12.10
N VAL A 36 -6.61 -11.92 -10.95
CA VAL A 36 -7.45 -11.05 -10.11
C VAL A 36 -6.63 -9.89 -9.55
N ASN A 37 -5.43 -10.17 -9.04
CA ASN A 37 -4.54 -9.13 -8.53
C ASN A 37 -4.19 -8.14 -9.64
N ALA A 38 -3.88 -8.62 -10.85
CA ALA A 38 -3.62 -7.76 -12.00
C ALA A 38 -4.84 -6.90 -12.36
N ALA A 39 -6.05 -7.48 -12.37
CA ALA A 39 -7.29 -6.75 -12.61
C ALA A 39 -7.58 -5.69 -11.53
N HIS A 40 -7.35 -6.04 -10.26
CA HIS A 40 -7.49 -5.15 -9.12
C HIS A 40 -6.52 -3.96 -9.20
N VAL A 41 -5.24 -4.23 -9.51
CA VAL A 41 -4.22 -3.20 -9.71
C VAL A 41 -4.63 -2.26 -10.85
N ARG A 42 -5.07 -2.79 -12.00
CA ARG A 42 -5.56 -1.95 -13.12
C ARG A 42 -6.73 -1.06 -12.69
N LYS A 43 -7.69 -1.57 -11.91
CA LYS A 43 -8.82 -0.80 -11.37
C LYS A 43 -8.35 0.33 -10.46
N ILE A 44 -7.42 0.06 -9.54
CA ILE A 44 -6.81 1.07 -8.66
C ILE A 44 -6.12 2.15 -9.49
N MET A 45 -5.29 1.76 -10.47
CA MET A 45 -4.55 2.72 -11.31
C MET A 45 -5.49 3.61 -12.14
N ARG A 46 -6.59 3.06 -12.66
CA ARG A 46 -7.62 3.87 -13.34
C ARG A 46 -8.30 4.85 -12.38
N LYS A 47 -8.67 4.42 -11.17
CA LYS A 47 -9.26 5.33 -10.16
C LYS A 47 -8.30 6.47 -9.80
N ARG A 48 -7.02 6.16 -9.60
CA ARG A 48 -5.96 7.16 -9.35
C ARG A 48 -5.82 8.17 -10.49
N ARG A 49 -5.91 7.72 -11.74
CA ARG A 49 -5.92 8.58 -12.94
C ARG A 49 -7.22 9.39 -13.13
N ARG A 50 -8.33 9.02 -12.50
CA ARG A 50 -9.58 9.79 -12.56
C ARG A 50 -9.73 10.79 -11.41
N SER A 51 -9.07 10.55 -10.28
CA SER A 51 -9.08 11.48 -9.14
C SER A 51 -8.14 12.67 -9.32
N VAL A 52 -7.43 12.74 -10.44
CA VAL A 52 -6.69 13.92 -10.88
C VAL A 52 -7.64 14.86 -11.62
N GLY A 53 -8.24 15.80 -10.88
CA GLY A 53 -8.77 17.01 -11.51
C GLY A 53 -7.64 17.79 -12.19
N LYS A 54 -7.99 18.80 -13.00
CA LYS A 54 -7.03 19.68 -13.70
C LYS A 54 -5.95 20.33 -12.80
N SER A 55 -6.13 20.30 -11.47
CA SER A 55 -5.26 20.91 -10.46
C SER A 55 -4.11 20.06 -9.96
N ASN A 56 -3.97 18.79 -10.36
CA ASN A 56 -2.90 17.92 -9.83
C ASN A 56 -1.63 18.00 -10.69
N LYS A 57 -0.72 18.92 -10.33
CA LYS A 57 0.56 19.21 -11.00
C LYS A 57 1.46 17.97 -11.28
N LEU A 58 1.29 16.89 -10.52
CA LEU A 58 2.12 15.68 -10.59
C LEU A 58 1.41 14.46 -11.22
N GLY A 59 0.24 14.63 -11.83
CA GLY A 59 -0.45 13.57 -12.57
C GLY A 59 -1.00 12.40 -11.72
N CYS A 60 -0.86 12.45 -10.39
CA CYS A 60 -1.54 11.56 -9.43
C CYS A 60 -1.81 12.27 -8.09
N ARG A 61 -2.89 11.87 -7.39
CA ARG A 61 -3.17 12.33 -6.02
C ARG A 61 -2.59 11.32 -5.02
N PHE A 62 -1.63 11.74 -4.21
CA PHE A 62 -1.15 10.95 -3.07
C PHE A 62 -2.23 10.90 -1.99
N THR A 63 -2.88 9.74 -1.85
CA THR A 63 -3.86 9.50 -0.78
C THR A 63 -3.17 9.06 0.50
N ALA A 64 -3.86 9.21 1.64
CA ALA A 64 -3.39 8.67 2.92
C ALA A 64 -3.07 7.16 2.82
N GLU A 65 -3.92 6.38 2.14
CA GLU A 65 -3.64 4.95 1.90
C GLU A 65 -2.34 4.68 1.15
N MET A 66 -1.99 5.50 0.16
CA MET A 66 -0.74 5.35 -0.58
C MET A 66 0.47 5.71 0.28
N ARG A 67 0.36 6.79 1.06
CA ARG A 67 1.41 7.22 1.99
C ARG A 67 1.69 6.16 3.05
N VAL A 68 0.63 5.64 3.67
CA VAL A 68 0.77 4.57 4.68
C VAL A 68 1.33 3.30 4.08
N ALA A 69 0.89 2.89 2.88
CA ALA A 69 1.46 1.72 2.23
C ALA A 69 2.96 1.85 2.00
N LEU A 70 3.41 3.01 1.54
CA LEU A 70 4.83 3.31 1.36
C LEU A 70 5.61 3.26 2.68
N ILE A 71 5.07 3.84 3.75
CA ILE A 71 5.70 3.82 5.09
C ILE A 71 5.84 2.37 5.59
N CYS A 72 4.80 1.55 5.44
CA CYS A 72 4.85 0.13 5.80
C CYS A 72 5.92 -0.63 5.01
N ASP A 73 6.00 -0.42 3.70
CA ASP A 73 7.01 -1.07 2.84
C ASP A 73 8.43 -0.65 3.23
N MET A 74 8.67 0.65 3.47
CA MET A 74 9.96 1.16 3.94
C MET A 74 10.36 0.55 5.29
N ASN A 75 9.41 0.46 6.23
CA ASN A 75 9.66 -0.14 7.55
C ASN A 75 9.96 -1.63 7.45
N PHE A 76 9.29 -2.35 6.54
CA PHE A 76 9.56 -3.75 6.27
C PHE A 76 10.98 -3.95 5.72
N TRP A 77 11.39 -3.19 4.71
CA TRP A 77 12.75 -3.26 4.18
C TRP A 77 13.81 -2.91 5.22
N ALA A 78 13.57 -1.88 6.04
CA ALA A 78 14.46 -1.53 7.13
C ALA A 78 14.58 -2.66 8.17
N LEU A 79 13.49 -3.36 8.46
CA LEU A 79 13.49 -4.54 9.33
C LEU A 79 14.34 -5.67 8.74
N VAL A 80 14.15 -5.99 7.45
CA VAL A 80 14.94 -7.00 6.74
C VAL A 80 16.43 -6.66 6.78
N CYS A 81 16.80 -5.41 6.46
CA CYS A 81 18.19 -4.96 6.52
C CYS A 81 18.81 -5.09 7.92
N ARG A 82 18.06 -4.75 8.98
CA ARG A 82 18.52 -4.94 10.37
C ARG A 82 18.68 -6.41 10.73
N SER A 83 17.74 -7.26 10.32
CA SER A 83 17.79 -8.70 10.57
C SER A 83 19.02 -9.34 9.91
N ASN A 84 19.27 -9.02 8.64
CA ASN A 84 20.41 -9.55 7.89
C ASN A 84 21.74 -9.14 8.56
N ARG A 85 21.88 -7.87 8.95
CA ARG A 85 23.06 -7.39 9.66
C ARG A 85 23.29 -8.11 10.99
N ASN A 86 22.22 -8.36 11.75
CA ASN A 86 22.33 -9.09 13.02
C ASN A 86 22.71 -10.56 12.81
N GLN A 87 22.32 -11.17 11.69
CA GLN A 87 22.75 -12.53 11.33
C GLN A 87 24.24 -12.58 10.97
N GLU A 88 24.74 -11.60 10.21
CA GLU A 88 26.17 -11.49 9.86
C GLU A 88 27.07 -11.28 11.08
N HIS A 89 26.59 -10.59 12.13
CA HIS A 89 27.33 -10.41 13.38
C HIS A 89 27.24 -11.60 14.36
N ALA A 90 26.34 -12.56 14.11
CA ALA A 90 26.13 -13.73 14.96
C ALA A 90 26.85 -14.99 14.43
N SER A 91 27.47 -14.90 13.25
CA SER A 91 28.30 -15.93 12.60
C SER A 91 29.78 -15.60 12.70
#